data_AF-A0A838S2Z9-F1
#
_entry.id   AF-A0A838S2Z9-F1
#
_cell.length_a   1.000
_cell.length_b   1.000
_cell.length_c   1.000
_cell.angle_alpha   90.00
_cell.angle_beta   90.00
_cell.angle_gamma   90.00
#
_symmetry.space_group_name_H-M   'P 1'
#
loop_
_entity.id
_entity.type
_entity.pdbx_description
1 polymer ?
#
loop_
_entity_poly.entity_id
_entity_poly.type
_entity_poly.pdbx_seq_one_letter_code
_entity_poly.pdbx_strand_id
1 'polypeptide(L)' 'MRTTVSLDSDVVAAVQAVRAEKGLGLSEAVNELIRSGLAVPRQRTRFVQRNFPMGSRIDVSNVADALETLEGSGLR' A
#
# COMPACT_ATOMS: atom_id res chain seq x y z
N MET A 1 -30.75 -1.32 0.52
CA MET A 1 -30.88 -1.61 1.96
C MET A 1 -30.96 -0.30 2.72
N ARG A 2 -31.76 -0.20 3.79
CA ARG A 2 -31.83 1.00 4.65
C ARG A 2 -31.10 0.70 5.96
N THR A 3 -30.12 1.52 6.29
CA THR A 3 -29.28 1.36 7.47
C THR A 3 -29.07 2.73 8.09
N THR A 4 -29.11 2.80 9.43
CA THR A 4 -28.76 3.99 10.17
C THR A 4 -27.26 3.97 10.45
N VAL A 5 -26.56 5.03 10.07
CA VAL A 5 -25.12 5.19 10.29
C VAL A 5 -24.86 6.53 10.97
N SER A 6 -23.90 6.56 11.89
CA SER A 6 -23.40 7.81 12.47
C SER A 6 -22.29 8.36 11.58
N LEU A 7 -22.31 9.67 11.31
CA LEU A 7 -21.31 10.34 10.50
C LEU A 7 -20.56 11.36 11.36
N ASP A 8 -19.23 11.33 11.27
CA ASP A 8 -18.38 12.33 11.90
C ASP A 8 -18.48 13.68 11.17
N SER A 9 -18.07 14.76 11.84
CA SER A 9 -18.26 16.14 11.35
C SER A 9 -17.57 16.42 10.01
N ASP A 10 -16.43 15.79 9.76
CA ASP A 10 -15.69 15.87 8.50
C ASP A 10 -16.43 15.16 7.37
N VAL A 11 -17.02 13.99 7.64
CA VAL A 11 -17.85 13.25 6.68
C VAL A 11 -19.11 14.05 6.34
N VAL A 12 -19.75 14.69 7.31
CA VAL A 12 -20.91 15.57 7.06
C VAL A 12 -20.51 16.72 6.14
N ALA A 13 -19.36 17.34 6.35
CA ALA A 13 -18.87 18.41 5.49
C ALA A 13 -18.63 17.93 4.03
N ALA A 14 -18.01 16.76 3.86
CA ALA A 14 -17.80 16.17 2.54
C ALA A 14 -19.12 15.86 1.82
N VAL A 15 -20.11 15.33 2.54
CA VAL A 15 -21.45 15.07 2.00
C VAL A 15 -22.10 16.38 1.55
N GLN A 16 -22.03 17.45 2.33
CA GLN A 16 -22.62 18.74 1.93
C GLN A 16 -21.93 19.33 0.70
N ALA A 17 -20.62 19.18 0.56
CA ALA A 17 -19.90 19.62 -0.63
C ALA A 17 -20.41 18.92 -1.90
N VAL A 18 -20.55 17.59 -1.85
CA VAL A 18 -21.10 16.81 -2.97
C VAL A 18 -22.55 17.21 -3.29
N ARG A 19 -23.36 17.48 -2.26
CA ARG A 19 -24.74 17.95 -2.45
C ARG A 19 -24.80 19.32 -3.11
N ALA A 20 -23.92 20.24 -2.72
CA ALA A 20 -23.86 21.57 -3.31
C ALA A 20 -23.39 21.54 -4.77
N GLU A 21 -22.42 20.68 -5.08
CA GLU A 21 -21.85 20.56 -6.43
C GLU A 21 -22.81 19.85 -7.41
N LYS A 22 -23.44 18.75 -6.96
CA LYS A 22 -24.22 17.85 -7.83
C LYS A 22 -25.74 17.93 -7.64
N GLY A 23 -26.23 18.73 -6.68
CA GLY A 23 -27.67 18.87 -6.39
C GLY A 23 -28.33 17.61 -5.82
N LEU A 24 -27.55 16.70 -5.21
CA LEU A 24 -28.03 15.38 -4.78
C LEU A 24 -28.77 15.40 -3.43
N GLY A 25 -29.66 14.41 -3.25
CA GLY A 25 -30.21 14.08 -1.94
C GLY A 25 -29.15 13.52 -0.98
N LEU A 26 -29.42 13.52 0.33
CA LEU A 26 -28.47 13.05 1.35
C LEU A 26 -28.02 11.60 1.09
N SER A 27 -28.97 10.69 0.91
CA SER A 27 -28.69 9.27 0.67
C SER A 27 -27.94 9.03 -0.64
N GLU A 28 -28.18 9.86 -1.66
CA GLU A 28 -27.49 9.76 -2.95
C GLU A 28 -26.04 10.22 -2.82
N ALA A 29 -25.81 11.36 -2.18
CA ALA A 29 -24.47 11.89 -1.92
C ALA A 29 -23.62 10.94 -1.07
N VAL A 30 -24.21 10.34 -0.03
CA VAL A 30 -23.52 9.34 0.81
C VAL A 30 -23.14 8.11 -0.02
N ASN A 31 -24.07 7.56 -0.80
CA ASN A 31 -23.77 6.39 -1.63
C ASN A 31 -22.73 6.69 -2.71
N GLU A 32 -22.78 7.88 -3.31
CA GLU A 32 -21.79 8.33 -4.29
C GLU A 32 -20.39 8.41 -3.70
N LEU A 33 -20.24 9.00 -2.51
CA LEU A 33 -18.95 9.08 -1.81
C LEU A 33 -18.42 7.68 -1.47
N ILE A 34 -19.27 6.78 -0.97
CA ILE A 34 -18.89 5.40 -0.66
C ILE A 34 -18.42 4.68 -1.94
N ARG A 35 -19.19 4.76 -3.04
CA ARG A 35 -18.81 4.11 -4.31
C ARG A 35 -17.51 4.68 -4.85
N SER A 36 -17.32 5.98 -4.78
CA SER A 36 -16.08 6.65 -5.21
C SER A 36 -14.89 6.13 -4.41
N GLY A 37 -15.03 6.03 -3.08
CA GLY A 37 -14.00 5.45 -2.20
C GLY A 37 -13.69 3.98 -2.49
N LEU A 38 -14.71 3.18 -2.75
CA LEU A 38 -14.54 1.76 -3.12
C LEU A 38 -13.86 1.57 -4.48
N ALA A 39 -14.03 2.52 -5.39
CA ALA A 39 -13.41 2.50 -6.71
C ALA A 39 -11.95 2.98 -6.70
N VAL A 40 -11.47 3.63 -5.63
CA VAL A 40 -10.07 4.08 -5.54
C VAL A 40 -9.15 2.85 -5.52
N PRO A 41 -8.33 2.62 -6.56
CA PRO A 41 -7.36 1.55 -6.55
C PRO A 41 -6.40 1.80 -5.40
N ARG A 42 -6.21 0.83 -4.51
CA ARG A 42 -5.22 0.97 -3.44
C ARG A 42 -3.86 1.18 -4.09
N GLN A 43 -3.31 2.38 -3.94
CA GLN A 43 -2.02 2.73 -4.52
C GLN A 43 -0.96 1.86 -3.83
N ARG A 44 -0.58 0.76 -4.49
CA ARG A 44 0.52 -0.07 -4.02
C ARG A 44 1.78 0.71 -4.32
N THR A 45 2.48 1.14 -3.27
CA THR A 45 3.82 1.70 -3.44
C THR A 45 4.64 0.69 -4.23
N ARG A 46 5.28 1.14 -5.31
CA ARG A 46 6.13 0.28 -6.12
C ARG A 46 7.19 -0.33 -5.19
N PHE A 47 7.27 -1.66 -5.15
CA PHE A 47 8.37 -2.30 -4.45
C PHE A 47 9.68 -1.89 -5.13
N VAL A 48 10.56 -1.26 -4.35
CA VAL A 48 11.92 -0.95 -4.79
C VAL A 48 12.85 -1.79 -3.93
N GLN A 49 13.45 -2.81 -4.53
CA GLN A 49 14.47 -3.60 -3.86
C GLN A 49 15.65 -2.71 -3.51
N ARG A 50 15.95 -2.61 -2.22
CA ARG A 50 17.17 -1.94 -1.76
C ARG A 50 18.34 -2.87 -2.06
N ASN A 51 19.22 -2.48 -2.98
CA ASN A 51 20.46 -3.18 -3.23
C ASN A 51 21.57 -2.58 -2.35
N PHE A 52 22.53 -3.41 -1.99
CA PHE A 52 23.75 -3.01 -1.32
C PHE A 52 24.93 -3.65 -2.06
N PRO A 53 26.08 -2.98 -2.15
CA PRO A 53 27.27 -3.58 -2.71
C PRO A 53 27.70 -4.75 -1.80
N MET A 54 27.54 -5.99 -2.27
CA MET A 54 27.90 -7.20 -1.52
C MET A 54 29.39 -7.59 -1.65
N GLY A 55 30.22 -6.75 -2.28
CA GLY A 55 31.63 -7.06 -2.50
C GLY A 55 31.84 -8.28 -3.42
N SER A 56 32.94 -9.00 -3.20
CA SER A 56 33.32 -10.18 -3.98
C SER A 56 32.25 -11.28 -3.89
N ARG A 57 31.82 -11.78 -5.05
CA ARG A 57 30.86 -12.89 -5.12
C ARG A 57 31.61 -14.20 -5.02
N ILE A 58 31.14 -15.09 -4.15
CA ILE A 58 31.59 -16.49 -4.09
C ILE A 58 30.70 -17.28 -5.05
N ASP A 59 31.29 -18.15 -5.86
CA ASP A 59 30.49 -19.08 -6.68
C ASP A 59 29.85 -20.12 -5.76
N VAL A 60 28.52 -20.14 -5.75
CA VAL A 60 27.72 -21.06 -4.92
C VAL A 60 27.24 -22.29 -5.70
N SER A 61 27.68 -22.44 -6.95
CA SER A 61 27.37 -23.63 -7.75
C SER A 61 28.11 -24.87 -7.22
N ASN A 62 29.27 -24.69 -6.60
CA ASN A 62 29.96 -25.70 -5.81
C ASN A 62 29.91 -25.33 -4.32
N VAL A 63 29.03 -26.01 -3.58
CA VAL A 63 28.79 -25.71 -2.16
C VAL A 63 30.03 -25.99 -1.29
N ALA A 64 30.84 -27.01 -1.63
CA ALA A 64 32.03 -27.37 -0.84
C ALA A 64 33.08 -26.24 -0.89
N ASP A 65 33.45 -25.81 -2.09
CA ASP A 65 34.42 -24.73 -2.31
C ASP A 65 33.92 -23.40 -1.73
N ALA A 66 32.61 -23.14 -1.82
CA ALA A 66 32.00 -21.94 -1.27
C ALA A 66 32.10 -21.89 0.26
N LEU A 67 31.87 -23.01 0.94
CA LEU A 67 32.00 -23.12 2.39
C LEU A 67 33.47 -23.00 2.83
N GLU A 68 34.39 -23.65 2.14
CA GLU A 68 35.84 -23.55 2.43
C GLU A 68 36.33 -22.10 2.30
N THR A 69 35.86 -21.36 1.29
CA THR A 69 36.20 -19.93 1.10
C THR A 69 35.67 -19.04 2.23
N LEU A 70 34.47 -19.32 2.74
CA LEU A 70 33.87 -18.59 3.86
C LEU A 70 34.56 -18.91 5.19
N GLU A 71 34.89 -20.18 5.42
CA GLU A 71 35.58 -20.64 6.63
C GLU A 71 37.04 -20.15 6.66
N GLY A 72 37.72 -20.12 5.51
CA GLY A 72 39.11 -19.67 5.37
C GLY A 72 39.33 -18.16 5.51
N SER A 73 38.27 -17.34 5.37
CA SER A 73 38.33 -15.87 5.50
C SER A 73 37.85 -15.33 6.86
N GLY A 74 37.38 -16.21 7.76
CA GLY A 74 36.79 -15.86 9.07
C GLY A 74 37.75 -15.71 10.25
N LEU A 75 39.07 -15.71 10.04
CA LEU A 75 40.08 -15.60 11.11
C LEU A 75 41.17 -14.57 10.77
N ARG A 76 40.82 -13.28 10.67
CA ARG A 76 41.72 -12.15 10.98
C ARG A 76 40.94 -10.93 11.44
#